data_AF-E4LHA9-F1
#
_entry.id   AF-E4LHA9-F1
#
_cell.length_a   1.000
_cell.length_b   1.000
_cell.length_c   1.000
_cell.angle_alpha   90.00
_cell.angle_beta   90.00
_cell.angle_gamma   90.00
#
_symmetry.space_group_name_H-M   'P 1'
#
loop_
_entity.id
_entity.type
_entity.pdbx_description
1 polymer ?
#
loop_
_entity_poly.entity_id
_entity_poly.type
_entity_poly.pdbx_seq_one_letter_code
_entity_poly.pdbx_strand_id
1 'polypeptide(L)' 'MSKRLPRRGATLAKAIIEEYQPKSVEDMQNALKEIFGPMFEAMLNGEMENHLGYMSNERSEKDTANRRNGYTPKVLKTS' A
#
# COMPACT_ATOMS: atom_id res chain seq x y z
N MET A 1 -26.77 24.56 12.19
CA MET A 1 -26.01 24.27 10.94
C MET A 1 -25.34 22.91 11.09
N SER A 2 -25.77 21.89 10.33
CA SER A 2 -25.18 20.56 10.40
C SER A 2 -23.85 20.53 9.64
N LYS A 3 -22.72 20.35 10.34
CA LYS A 3 -21.41 20.16 9.71
C LYS A 3 -21.42 18.78 9.05
N ARG A 4 -21.29 18.72 7.72
CA ARG A 4 -21.13 17.46 6.99
C ARG A 4 -19.91 16.72 7.52
N LEU A 5 -20.08 15.47 7.92
CA LEU A 5 -18.97 14.59 8.30
C LEU A 5 -17.97 14.50 7.13
N PRO A 6 -16.67 14.66 7.38
CA PRO A 6 -15.68 14.57 6.32
C PRO A 6 -15.69 13.16 5.72
N ARG A 7 -15.76 13.07 4.40
CA ARG A 7 -15.66 11.80 3.67
C ARG A 7 -14.28 11.19 3.96
N ARG A 8 -14.17 9.87 4.08
CA ARG A 8 -12.90 9.15 4.34
C ARG A 8 -11.77 9.56 3.39
N GLY A 9 -12.08 9.89 2.13
CA GLY A 9 -11.10 10.42 1.19
C GLY A 9 -10.56 11.81 1.56
N ALA A 10 -11.40 12.68 2.12
CA ALA A 10 -10.97 14.02 2.54
C ALA A 10 -10.04 13.97 3.77
N THR A 11 -10.26 13.01 4.68
CA THR A 11 -9.36 12.80 5.82
C THR A 11 -7.99 12.28 5.38
N LEU A 12 -7.95 11.35 4.42
CA LEU A 12 -6.68 10.83 3.89
C LEU A 12 -5.93 11.91 3.09
N ALA A 13 -6.64 12.65 2.23
CA ALA A 13 -6.03 13.75 1.47
C ALA A 13 -5.43 14.81 2.39
N LYS A 14 -6.12 15.14 3.50
CA LYS A 14 -5.60 16.06 4.51
C LYS A 14 -4.29 15.53 5.13
N ALA A 15 -4.24 14.26 5.52
CA ALA A 15 -3.03 13.66 6.08
C ALA A 15 -1.85 13.70 5.09
N ILE A 16 -2.10 13.40 3.81
CA ILE A 16 -1.07 13.46 2.75
C ILE A 16 -0.52 14.88 2.61
N ILE A 17 -1.40 15.89 2.60
CA ILE A 17 -0.99 17.30 2.47
C ILE A 17 -0.20 17.77 3.70
N GLU A 18 -0.59 17.35 4.90
CA GLU A 18 0.10 17.72 6.15
C GLU A 18 1.50 17.10 6.26
N GLU A 19 1.65 15.84 5.84
CA GLU A 19 2.93 15.11 5.87
C GLU A 19 3.90 15.61 4.79
N TYR A 20 3.46 15.70 3.53
CA TYR A 20 4.33 15.99 2.40
C TYR A 20 4.48 17.49 2.10
N GLN A 21 3.59 18.34 2.62
CA GLN A 21 3.58 19.80 2.45
C GLN A 21 3.93 20.27 1.01
N PRO A 22 3.26 19.73 -0.03
CA PRO A 22 3.65 19.98 -1.41
C PRO A 22 3.44 21.46 -1.78
N LYS A 23 4.40 22.02 -2.50
CA LYS A 23 4.35 23.41 -3.00
C LYS A 23 4.08 23.47 -4.50
N SER A 24 4.28 22.36 -5.20
CA SER A 24 4.05 22.22 -6.64
C SER A 24 3.21 20.98 -6.97
N VAL A 25 2.73 20.91 -8.21
CA VAL A 25 2.06 19.71 -8.75
C VAL A 25 3.04 18.53 -8.79
N GLU A 26 4.30 18.80 -9.11
CA GLU A 26 5.35 17.78 -9.16
C GLU A 26 5.60 17.16 -7.78
N ASP A 27 5.63 17.97 -6.72
CA ASP A 27 5.77 17.49 -5.34
C ASP A 27 4.62 16.53 -4.97
N MET A 28 3.39 16.91 -5.32
CA MET A 28 2.22 16.08 -5.07
C MET A 28 2.28 14.77 -5.87
N GLN A 29 2.72 14.81 -7.13
CA GLN A 29 2.90 13.60 -7.94
C GLN A 29 3.96 12.67 -7.36
N ASN A 30 5.06 13.20 -6.85
CA ASN A 30 6.12 12.41 -6.23
C ASN A 30 5.65 11.80 -4.90
N ALA A 31 4.94 12.56 -4.06
CA ALA A 31 4.30 12.04 -2.85
C ALA A 31 3.36 10.87 -3.17
N LEU A 32 2.51 11.02 -4.19
CA LEU A 32 1.60 9.94 -4.61
C LEU A 32 2.35 8.69 -5.10
N LYS A 33 3.45 8.84 -5.85
CA LYS A 33 4.30 7.70 -6.28
C LYS A 33 4.87 6.94 -5.09
N GLU A 34 5.33 7.64 -4.06
CA GLU A 34 5.84 7.02 -2.84
C GLU A 34 4.74 6.27 -2.08
N ILE A 35 3.52 6.80 -2.05
CA ILE A 35 2.37 6.14 -1.41
C ILE A 35 1.94 4.89 -2.21
N PHE A 36 2.01 4.91 -3.54
CA PHE A 36 1.64 3.77 -4.38
C PHE A 36 2.52 2.55 -4.16
N GLY A 37 3.82 2.71 -3.88
CA GLY A 37 4.74 1.60 -3.65
C GLY A 37 4.26 0.64 -2.55
N PRO A 38 4.12 1.11 -1.29
CA PRO A 38 3.62 0.31 -0.18
C PRO A 38 2.19 -0.21 -0.39
N MET A 39 1.32 0.54 -1.10
CA MET A 39 -0.03 0.05 -1.42
C MET A 39 0.02 -1.17 -2.35
N PHE A 40 0.82 -1.12 -3.42
CA PHE A 40 0.99 -2.29 -4.30
C PHE A 40 1.63 -3.45 -3.56
N GLU A 41 2.64 -3.20 -2.73
CA GLU A 41 3.28 -4.25 -1.94
C GLU A 41 2.28 -4.92 -0.97
N ALA A 42 1.45 -4.15 -0.27
CA ALA A 42 0.41 -4.69 0.59
C ALA A 42 -0.61 -5.53 -0.19
N MET A 43 -1.04 -5.07 -1.37
CA MET A 43 -1.93 -5.85 -2.24
C MET A 43 -1.30 -7.17 -2.69
N LEU A 44 -0.06 -7.13 -3.20
CA LEU A 44 0.66 -8.32 -3.66
C LEU A 44 0.95 -9.30 -2.52
N ASN A 45 1.25 -8.80 -1.32
CA ASN A 45 1.41 -9.64 -0.13
C ASN A 45 0.10 -10.33 0.25
N GLY A 46 -1.04 -9.62 0.17
CA GLY A 46 -2.35 -10.22 0.38
C GLY A 46 -2.69 -11.30 -0.66
N GLU A 47 -2.36 -11.07 -1.94
CA GLU A 47 -2.48 -12.10 -2.98
C GLU A 47 -1.60 -13.32 -2.68
N MET A 48 -0.38 -13.10 -2.19
CA MET A 48 0.54 -14.18 -1.79
C MET A 48 0.03 -14.97 -0.58
N GLU A 49 -0.57 -14.29 0.41
CA GLU A 49 -1.22 -14.95 1.56
C GLU A 49 -2.38 -15.83 1.11
N ASN A 50 -3.24 -15.30 0.24
CA ASN A 50 -4.35 -16.06 -0.32
C ASN A 50 -3.87 -17.24 -1.18
N HIS A 51 -2.83 -17.06 -2.00
CA HIS A 51 -2.29 -18.11 -2.87
C HIS A 51 -1.64 -19.25 -2.07
N LEU A 52 -0.86 -18.91 -1.04
CA LEU A 52 -0.17 -19.90 -0.21
C LEU A 52 -1.04 -20.48 0.91
N GLY A 53 -2.11 -19.79 1.30
CA GLY A 53 -3.00 -20.14 2.40
C GLY A 53 -2.45 -19.80 3.78
N TYR A 54 -1.41 -18.96 3.87
CA TYR A 54 -0.78 -18.61 5.15
C TYR A 54 -0.04 -17.25 5.13
N MET A 55 0.03 -16.62 6.31
CA MET A 55 0.67 -15.33 6.53
C MET A 55 2.19 -15.42 6.60
N SER A 56 2.87 -14.30 6.33
CA SER A 56 4.32 -14.23 6.51
C SER A 56 4.73 -14.60 7.95
N ASN A 57 5.75 -15.45 8.10
CA ASN A 57 6.25 -15.97 9.38
C ASN A 57 5.26 -16.80 10.21
N GLU A 58 4.13 -17.23 9.64
CA GLU A 58 3.18 -18.08 10.34
C GLU A 58 3.80 -19.45 10.66
N ARG A 59 3.77 -19.86 11.94
CA ARG A 59 4.44 -21.09 12.44
C ARG A 59 3.58 -22.35 12.41
N SER A 60 2.30 -22.24 12.02
CA SER A 60 1.40 -23.38 11.84
C SER A 60 1.95 -24.40 10.83
N GLU A 61 1.44 -25.62 10.87
CA GLU A 61 1.66 -26.59 9.80
C GLU A 61 1.11 -26.05 8.48
N LYS A 62 1.76 -26.39 7.36
CA LYS A 62 1.39 -25.92 6.04
C LYS A 62 0.94 -27.10 5.19
N ASP A 63 -0.19 -26.93 4.50
CA ASP A 63 -0.79 -27.96 3.66
C ASP A 63 0.09 -28.36 2.46
N THR A 64 0.94 -27.44 1.99
CA THR A 64 1.83 -27.66 0.84
C THR A 64 3.31 -27.63 1.24
N ALA A 65 4.19 -28.04 0.33
CA ALA A 65 5.65 -27.85 0.48
C ALA A 65 6.14 -26.47 -0.01
N ASN A 66 5.30 -25.66 -0.66
CA ASN A 66 5.69 -24.38 -1.23
C ASN A 66 5.95 -23.34 -0.13
N ARG A 67 7.05 -22.59 -0.23
CA ARG A 67 7.47 -21.61 0.79
C ARG A 67 7.79 -20.26 0.17
N ARG A 68 7.52 -19.19 0.95
CA ARG A 68 7.94 -17.83 0.61
C ARG A 68 9.46 -17.78 0.47
N ASN A 69 9.94 -17.11 -0.57
CA ASN A 69 11.36 -17.09 -0.93
C ASN A 69 11.88 -15.65 -1.12
N GLY A 70 11.55 -14.77 -0.18
CA GLY A 70 11.98 -13.37 -0.20
C GLY A 70 11.25 -12.51 -1.23
N TYR A 71 11.92 -11.45 -1.67
CA TYR A 71 11.37 -10.39 -2.52
C TYR A 71 12.27 -10.15 -3.73
N THR A 72 11.69 -9.64 -4.81
CA THR A 72 12.43 -9.22 -6.01
C THR A 72 12.06 -7.77 -6.34
N PRO A 73 13.03 -6.86 -6.50
CA PRO A 73 12.75 -5.47 -6.81
C PRO A 73 12.21 -5.33 -8.24
N LYS A 74 11.21 -4.46 -8.43
CA LYS A 74 10.64 -4.14 -9.74
C LYS A 74 10.33 -2.65 -9.83
N VAL A 75 10.82 -1.99 -10.88
CA VAL A 75 10.48 -0.60 -11.18
C VAL A 75 9.22 -0.57 -12.04
N LEU A 76 8.14 0.00 -11.51
CA LEU A 76 6.87 0.12 -12.20
C LEU A 76 6.74 1.52 -12.83
N LYS A 77 6.27 1.56 -14.08
CA LYS A 77 5.84 2.79 -14.74
C LYS A 77 4.32 2.80 -14.76
N THR A 78 3.72 3.67 -13.97
CA THR A 78 2.27 3.89 -13.96
C THR A 78 1.92 5.01 -14.94
N SER A 79 0.75 4.89 -15.58
CA SER A 79 0.21 5.92 -16.49
C SER A 79 -0.40 7.09 -15.72
#